data_AF-A0A7S4JQV5-F1
#
_entry.id   AF-A0A7S4JQV5-F1
#
_cell.length_a   1.000
_cell.length_b   1.000
_cell.length_c   1.000
_cell.angle_alpha   90.00
_cell.angle_beta   90.00
_cell.angle_gamma   90.00
#
_symmetry.space_group_name_H-M   'P 1'
#
loop_
_entity.id
_entity.type
_entity.pdbx_description
1 polymer ?
#
loop_
_entity_poly.entity_id
_entity_poly.type
_entity_poly.pdbx_seq_one_letter_code
_entity_poly.pdbx_strand_id
1 'polypeptide(L)'
;DVQHRRHQDGGGMRRILQGGDRRGGSAPLPFPRRRGRRDANRTDGTFEGGLGNWRPGPSPAWSQLSTTMGKGGGTAARSTHRRSPSMSGLWQDVDSNCFVAEEWYEIQADVRFVNNVTLADHPCDPYNMWYGSPESCPFATLVLSRKPLLDRFEVAPVI
;
A
#
# COMPACT_ATOMS: atom_id res chain seq x y z
N ASP A 1 30.07 2.36 34.31
CA ASP A 1 29.01 1.69 33.54
C ASP A 1 27.95 2.66 33.04
N VAL A 2 28.11 3.12 31.81
CA VAL A 2 27.12 3.96 31.13
C VAL A 2 26.30 3.05 30.22
N GLN A 3 25.07 2.75 30.64
CA GLN A 3 24.12 2.03 29.80
C GLN A 3 23.59 2.97 28.71
N HIS A 4 24.00 2.75 27.47
CA HIS A 4 23.33 3.34 26.31
C HIS A 4 22.03 2.58 26.03
N ARG A 5 20.89 3.14 26.48
CA ARG A 5 19.58 2.82 25.89
C ARG A 5 19.49 3.47 24.51
N ARG A 6 19.62 2.68 23.45
CA ARG A 6 19.20 3.11 22.11
C ARG A 6 17.71 2.84 21.97
N HIS A 7 16.93 3.91 21.93
CA HIS A 7 15.55 3.87 21.46
C HIS A 7 15.61 3.72 19.93
N GLN A 8 15.23 2.54 19.41
CA GLN A 8 14.97 2.37 17.98
C GLN A 8 13.54 2.82 17.74
N ASP A 9 13.38 4.06 17.30
CA ASP A 9 12.10 4.54 16.78
C ASP A 9 11.85 3.85 15.42
N GLY A 10 10.66 3.25 15.30
CA GLY A 10 10.23 2.58 14.08
C GLY A 10 10.32 3.51 12.88
N GLY A 11 11.25 3.20 11.97
CA GLY A 11 11.46 3.97 10.75
C GLY A 11 10.27 3.82 9.80
N GLY A 12 9.41 4.84 9.76
CA GLY A 12 8.38 4.96 8.73
C GLY A 12 9.03 5.17 7.36
N MET A 13 8.58 4.43 6.35
CA MET A 13 9.06 4.57 4.98
C MET A 13 8.35 5.78 4.33
N ARG A 14 9.12 6.76 3.84
CA ARG A 14 8.62 7.96 3.15
C ARG A 14 9.06 7.96 1.69
N ARG A 15 8.13 8.18 0.75
CA ARG A 15 8.45 8.35 -0.68
C ARG A 15 7.55 9.43 -1.29
N ILE A 16 8.18 10.39 -1.97
CA ILE A 16 7.52 11.51 -2.66
C ILE A 16 7.58 11.25 -4.17
N LEU A 17 6.48 11.39 -4.91
CA LEU A 17 6.38 11.01 -6.33
C LEU A 17 6.12 12.20 -7.27
N GLN A 18 7.05 12.46 -8.20
CA GLN A 18 7.03 13.57 -9.16
C GLN A 18 6.34 13.19 -10.48
N GLY A 19 5.19 13.81 -10.76
CA GLY A 19 4.59 13.83 -12.10
C GLY A 19 5.08 15.06 -12.86
N GLY A 20 5.88 14.86 -13.92
CA GLY A 20 6.33 15.94 -14.79
C GLY A 20 5.76 15.76 -16.20
N ASP A 21 4.82 16.63 -16.59
CA ASP A 21 4.70 17.04 -17.99
C ASP A 21 4.43 18.56 -18.03
N ARG A 22 5.22 19.28 -18.82
CA ARG A 22 5.12 20.73 -19.00
C ARG A 22 4.61 20.99 -20.39
N ARG A 23 3.29 21.10 -20.57
CA ARG A 23 2.72 21.72 -21.80
C ARG A 23 1.50 22.58 -21.51
N GLY A 24 1.71 23.89 -21.65
CA GLY A 24 0.87 24.82 -22.39
C GLY A 24 -0.64 24.87 -22.11
N GLY A 25 -1.03 25.78 -21.20
CA GLY A 25 -1.99 26.85 -21.47
C GLY A 25 -3.42 26.49 -21.90
N SER A 26 -4.33 26.47 -20.94
CA SER A 26 -5.76 26.80 -21.08
C SER A 26 -6.33 27.11 -19.70
N ALA A 27 -7.07 28.22 -19.54
CA ALA A 27 -7.64 28.60 -18.25
C ALA A 27 -8.69 27.56 -17.79
N PRO A 28 -8.60 27.02 -16.55
CA PRO A 28 -9.52 25.99 -16.09
C PRO A 28 -10.92 26.57 -15.85
N LEU A 29 -11.93 25.97 -16.48
CA LEU A 29 -13.33 26.23 -16.17
C LEU A 29 -13.65 25.76 -14.75
N PRO A 30 -14.56 26.43 -14.03
CA PRO A 30 -14.95 26.05 -12.68
C PRO A 30 -15.62 24.68 -12.69
N PHE A 31 -14.92 23.66 -12.16
CA PHE A 31 -15.47 22.33 -12.01
C PHE A 31 -16.67 22.35 -11.05
N PRO A 32 -17.81 21.71 -11.41
CA PRO A 32 -18.93 21.58 -10.50
C PRO A 32 -18.52 20.72 -9.31
N ARG A 33 -18.74 21.26 -8.10
CA ARG A 33 -18.57 20.53 -6.83
C ARG A 33 -19.53 19.34 -6.79
N ARG A 34 -19.08 18.16 -7.23
CA ARG A 34 -19.82 16.90 -7.05
C ARG A 34 -19.88 16.58 -5.56
N ARG A 35 -20.99 16.95 -4.92
CA ARG A 35 -21.39 16.36 -3.63
C ARG A 35 -22.01 15.00 -3.91
N GLY A 36 -21.41 13.94 -3.36
CA GLY A 36 -22.11 12.68 -3.14
C GLY A 36 -21.55 11.45 -3.85
N ARG A 37 -20.47 10.89 -3.29
CA ARG A 37 -20.36 9.44 -3.02
C ARG A 37 -19.26 9.25 -1.98
N ARG A 38 -19.61 9.43 -0.70
CA ARG A 38 -18.72 9.09 0.41
C ARG A 38 -18.76 7.57 0.58
N ASP A 39 -17.63 7.01 1.00
CA ASP A 39 -17.42 5.63 1.46
C ASP A 39 -16.89 4.60 0.46
N ALA A 40 -16.72 4.93 -0.83
CA ALA A 40 -16.24 3.94 -1.81
C ALA A 40 -14.73 3.62 -1.76
N ASN A 41 -13.92 4.32 -0.96
CA ASN A 41 -12.49 4.00 -0.82
C ASN A 41 -11.97 4.49 0.53
N ARG A 42 -12.29 3.76 1.60
CA ARG A 42 -11.60 3.94 2.88
C ARG A 42 -10.18 3.39 2.72
N THR A 43 -9.25 4.27 2.38
CA THR A 43 -7.82 3.98 2.18
C THR A 43 -7.00 4.15 3.46
N ASP A 44 -7.63 4.46 4.60
CA ASP A 44 -6.95 4.88 5.83
C ASP A 44 -6.05 3.80 6.48
N GLY A 45 -6.15 2.55 6.03
CA GLY A 45 -5.24 1.47 6.46
C GLY A 45 -5.35 1.16 7.96
N THR A 46 -6.47 1.52 8.61
CA THR A 46 -6.65 1.34 10.06
C THR A 46 -6.98 -0.09 10.46
N PHE A 47 -7.47 -0.91 9.53
CA PHE A 47 -7.86 -2.32 9.72
C PHE A 47 -8.90 -2.61 10.82
N GLU A 48 -9.38 -1.61 11.55
CA GLU A 48 -10.41 -1.77 12.60
C GLU A 48 -11.76 -2.25 12.02
N GLY A 49 -12.02 -1.96 10.74
CA GLY A 49 -13.17 -2.48 9.99
C GLY A 49 -12.89 -3.75 9.20
N GLY A 50 -11.74 -4.40 9.42
CA GLY A 50 -11.26 -5.55 8.65
C GLY A 50 -10.29 -5.18 7.53
N LEU A 51 -10.07 -6.11 6.58
CA LEU A 51 -9.09 -5.91 5.50
C LEU A 51 -9.55 -4.90 4.44
N GLY A 52 -10.85 -4.60 4.31
CA GLY A 52 -11.35 -3.68 3.27
C GLY A 52 -10.92 -4.12 1.86
N ASN A 53 -10.27 -3.22 1.12
CA ASN A 53 -9.75 -3.48 -0.24
C ASN A 53 -8.32 -4.09 -0.24
N TRP A 54 -7.82 -4.51 0.92
CA TRP A 54 -6.55 -5.22 1.02
C TRP A 54 -6.73 -6.72 0.78
N ARG A 55 -5.86 -7.29 -0.05
CA ARG A 55 -5.87 -8.71 -0.42
C ARG A 55 -4.46 -9.30 -0.43
N PRO A 56 -4.30 -10.62 -0.30
CA PRO A 56 -3.00 -11.23 -0.52
C PRO A 56 -2.58 -11.04 -1.98
N GLY A 57 -1.27 -10.88 -2.19
CA GLY A 57 -0.68 -10.84 -3.51
C GLY A 57 -0.86 -12.14 -4.31
N PRO A 58 -0.52 -12.14 -5.60
CA PRO A 58 -0.70 -13.30 -6.49
C PRO A 58 0.19 -14.49 -6.14
N SER A 59 1.32 -14.26 -5.46
CA SER A 59 2.16 -15.36 -4.95
C SER A 59 1.58 -15.88 -3.63
N PRO A 60 1.56 -17.21 -3.40
CA PRO A 60 0.99 -17.79 -2.19
C PRO A 60 1.56 -17.11 -0.94
N ALA A 61 0.67 -16.42 -0.25
CA ALA A 61 0.88 -15.77 1.03
C ALA A 61 -0.44 -15.81 1.77
N TRP A 62 -0.39 -15.94 3.09
CA TRP A 62 -1.60 -15.86 3.91
C TRP A 62 -1.70 -14.46 4.48
N SER A 63 -2.83 -13.81 4.25
CA SER A 63 -3.20 -12.53 4.86
C SER A 63 -4.21 -12.77 5.97
N GLN A 64 -3.90 -12.31 7.17
CA GLN A 64 -4.78 -12.41 8.34
C GLN A 64 -4.84 -11.06 9.04
N LEU A 65 -5.94 -10.77 9.72
CA LEU A 65 -6.00 -9.65 10.66
C LEU A 65 -5.33 -10.05 11.96
N SER A 66 -4.64 -9.10 12.58
CA SER A 66 -4.05 -9.26 13.91
C SER A 66 -4.44 -8.06 14.76
N THR A 67 -5.29 -8.29 15.75
CA THR A 67 -5.87 -7.26 16.62
C THR A 67 -4.91 -6.73 17.69
N THR A 68 -3.70 -7.28 17.81
CA THR A 68 -2.72 -6.92 18.86
C THR A 68 -1.36 -6.48 18.32
N MET A 69 -1.21 -6.41 17.00
CA MET A 69 0.07 -6.08 16.35
C MET A 69 0.06 -4.72 15.65
N GLY A 70 -1.05 -4.00 15.70
CA GLY A 70 -1.14 -2.64 15.21
C GLY A 70 -0.43 -1.64 16.11
N LYS A 71 -0.19 -0.45 15.56
CA LYS A 71 0.39 0.67 16.27
C LYS A 71 -0.48 1.01 17.49
N GLY A 72 0.16 1.18 18.65
CA GLY A 72 -0.56 1.40 19.92
C GLY A 72 -1.38 0.20 20.40
N GLY A 73 -1.14 -1.00 19.88
CA GLY A 73 -1.87 -2.21 20.25
C GLY A 73 -3.19 -2.41 19.49
N GLY A 74 -3.45 -1.64 18.43
CA GLY A 74 -4.63 -1.78 17.58
C GLY A 74 -4.56 -2.94 16.57
N THR A 75 -5.44 -2.88 15.57
CA THR A 75 -5.50 -3.89 14.51
C THR A 75 -4.50 -3.63 13.40
N ALA A 76 -3.84 -4.69 12.91
CA ALA A 76 -2.96 -4.66 11.73
C ALA A 76 -3.26 -5.81 10.78
N ALA A 77 -3.02 -5.60 9.49
CA ALA A 77 -2.96 -6.70 8.54
C ALA A 77 -1.60 -7.40 8.61
N ARG A 78 -1.63 -8.73 8.78
CA ARG A 78 -0.46 -9.61 8.86
C ARG A 78 -0.34 -10.40 7.57
N SER A 79 0.84 -10.40 6.95
CA SER A 79 1.19 -11.31 5.87
C SER A 79 2.19 -12.35 6.35
N THR A 80 1.95 -13.64 6.08
CA THR A 80 2.84 -14.74 6.45
C THR A 80 3.08 -15.70 5.29
N HIS A 81 4.09 -16.58 5.44
CA HIS A 81 4.42 -17.63 4.46
C HIS A 81 4.69 -17.11 3.05
N ARG A 82 5.32 -15.94 2.94
CA ARG A 82 5.70 -15.32 1.66
C ARG A 82 6.71 -16.22 0.94
N ARG A 83 6.37 -16.70 -0.27
CA ARG A 83 7.28 -17.51 -1.10
C ARG A 83 8.08 -16.70 -2.11
N SER A 84 7.59 -15.51 -2.46
CA SER A 84 8.25 -14.58 -3.37
C SER A 84 8.56 -13.27 -2.64
N PRO A 85 9.82 -12.83 -2.60
CA PRO A 85 10.19 -11.57 -1.96
C PRO A 85 9.52 -10.37 -2.64
N SER A 86 9.17 -10.47 -3.93
CA SER A 86 8.62 -9.37 -4.72
C SER A 86 7.13 -9.42 -5.02
N MET A 87 6.53 -10.60 -5.04
CA MET A 87 5.12 -10.76 -5.39
C MET A 87 4.24 -11.30 -4.27
N SER A 88 4.83 -11.77 -3.17
CA SER A 88 4.07 -12.11 -1.96
C SER A 88 3.90 -10.86 -1.10
N GLY A 89 2.76 -10.71 -0.45
CA GLY A 89 2.51 -9.60 0.47
C GLY A 89 1.05 -9.19 0.51
N LEU A 90 0.79 -7.99 1.00
CA LEU A 90 -0.52 -7.35 0.97
C LEU A 90 -0.58 -6.38 -0.21
N TRP A 91 -1.67 -6.46 -0.95
CA TRP A 91 -1.96 -5.64 -2.11
C TRP A 91 -3.22 -4.84 -1.81
N GLN A 92 -3.22 -3.58 -2.17
CA GLN A 92 -4.40 -2.73 -2.11
C GLN A 92 -4.72 -2.26 -3.52
N ASP A 93 -5.94 -2.53 -3.97
CA ASP A 93 -6.42 -1.93 -5.21
C ASP A 93 -6.93 -0.52 -4.89
N VAL A 94 -6.27 0.49 -5.47
CA VAL A 94 -6.68 1.90 -5.33
C VAL A 94 -7.26 2.35 -6.67
N ASP A 95 -8.48 2.89 -6.65
CA ASP A 95 -9.12 3.42 -7.85
C ASP A 95 -8.33 4.64 -8.35
N SER A 96 -7.88 4.61 -9.59
CA SER A 96 -7.17 5.73 -10.22
C SER A 96 -8.00 7.01 -10.24
N ASN A 97 -9.33 6.90 -10.23
CA ASN A 97 -10.24 8.05 -10.17
C ASN A 97 -10.20 8.79 -8.83
N CYS A 98 -9.57 8.22 -7.79
CA CYS A 98 -9.31 8.90 -6.53
C CYS A 98 -8.11 9.86 -6.61
N PHE A 99 -7.33 9.81 -7.70
CA PHE A 99 -6.21 10.70 -7.93
C PHE A 99 -6.57 11.78 -8.94
N VAL A 100 -6.00 12.95 -8.74
CA VAL A 100 -6.06 14.11 -9.63
C VAL A 100 -4.77 14.12 -10.43
N ALA A 101 -4.89 14.34 -11.74
CA ALA A 101 -3.74 14.43 -12.62
C ALA A 101 -2.82 15.58 -12.19
N GLU A 102 -1.51 15.38 -12.35
CA GLU A 102 -0.46 16.37 -12.05
C GLU A 102 -0.31 16.78 -10.57
N GLU A 103 -1.02 16.10 -9.67
CA GLU A 103 -0.90 16.31 -8.23
C GLU A 103 0.13 15.36 -7.60
N TRP A 104 0.68 15.81 -6.48
CA TRP A 104 1.65 15.06 -5.69
C TRP A 104 0.96 14.33 -4.55
N TYR A 105 1.32 13.06 -4.39
CA TYR A 105 0.78 12.21 -3.34
C TYR A 105 1.89 11.65 -2.47
N GLU A 106 1.68 11.66 -1.16
CA GLU A 106 2.50 10.96 -0.19
C GLU A 106 1.77 9.68 0.25
N ILE A 107 2.48 8.56 0.20
CA ILE A 107 2.00 7.27 0.70
C ILE A 107 2.82 6.96 1.95
N GLN A 108 2.13 6.80 3.07
CA GLN A 108 2.73 6.44 4.35
C GLN A 108 2.18 5.09 4.81
N ALA A 109 3.08 4.23 5.29
CA ALA A 109 2.71 2.97 5.93
C ALA A 109 3.64 2.73 7.13
N ASP A 110 3.04 2.34 8.25
CA ASP A 110 3.75 1.83 9.40
C ASP A 110 3.86 0.31 9.27
N VAL A 111 5.10 -0.21 9.20
CA VAL A 111 5.36 -1.65 9.02
C VAL A 111 6.21 -2.16 10.17
N ARG A 112 5.86 -3.35 10.64
CA ARG A 112 6.58 -4.06 11.70
C ARG A 112 6.88 -5.48 11.25
N PHE A 113 8.11 -5.93 11.47
CA PHE A 113 8.49 -7.32 11.26
C PHE A 113 8.56 -8.04 12.59
N VAL A 114 8.04 -9.25 12.57
CA VAL A 114 8.11 -10.13 13.73
C VAL A 114 8.54 -11.51 13.28
N ASN A 115 9.30 -12.18 14.14
CA ASN A 115 9.57 -13.60 13.98
C ASN A 115 8.24 -14.37 14.03
N ASN A 116 8.03 -15.32 13.12
CA ASN A 116 6.77 -16.04 13.03
C ASN A 116 6.48 -16.96 14.23
N VAL A 117 7.52 -17.43 14.94
CA VAL A 117 7.43 -18.30 16.11
C VAL A 117 7.37 -17.49 17.40
N THR A 118 8.34 -16.60 17.63
CA THR A 118 8.45 -15.88 18.90
C THR A 118 7.61 -14.61 18.95
N LEU A 119 7.14 -14.13 17.79
CA LEU A 119 6.48 -12.83 17.64
C LEU A 119 7.33 -11.62 18.11
N ALA A 120 8.62 -11.84 18.37
CA ALA A 120 9.55 -10.78 18.73
C ALA A 120 9.88 -9.92 17.51
N ASP A 121 10.22 -8.66 17.76
CA ASP A 121 10.65 -7.74 16.71
C ASP A 121 11.85 -8.27 15.94
N HIS A 122 11.74 -8.22 14.62
CA HIS A 122 12.82 -8.59 13.72
C HIS A 122 13.38 -7.33 13.08
N PRO A 123 14.64 -6.96 13.36
CA PRO A 123 15.24 -5.78 12.73
C PRO A 123 15.43 -6.05 11.23
N CYS A 124 15.29 -5.00 10.42
CA CYS A 124 15.67 -5.02 9.02
C CYS A 124 16.65 -3.87 8.75
N ASP A 125 17.54 -4.06 7.78
CA ASP A 125 18.47 -3.05 7.31
C ASP A 125 17.88 -2.32 6.10
N PRO A 126 17.58 -1.00 6.20
CA PRO A 126 17.03 -0.25 5.08
C PRO A 126 18.01 -0.08 3.91
N TYR A 127 19.31 -0.30 4.13
CA TYR A 127 20.34 -0.27 3.09
C TYR A 127 20.52 -1.61 2.40
N ASN A 128 20.00 -2.70 2.97
CA ASN A 128 20.01 -4.02 2.36
C ASN A 128 18.89 -4.13 1.33
N MET A 129 19.20 -3.68 0.12
CA MET A 129 18.31 -3.79 -1.05
C MET A 129 18.27 -5.21 -1.64
N TRP A 130 18.91 -6.18 -1.00
CA TRP A 130 19.05 -7.52 -1.56
C TRP A 130 17.83 -8.38 -1.30
N TYR A 131 17.04 -8.57 -2.36
CA TYR A 131 15.78 -9.29 -2.30
C TYR A 131 15.97 -10.71 -1.78
N GLY A 132 15.25 -11.04 -0.71
CA GLY A 132 15.28 -12.37 -0.10
C GLY A 132 16.32 -12.54 1.01
N SER A 133 17.15 -11.53 1.28
CA SER A 133 17.96 -11.53 2.50
C SER A 133 17.05 -11.49 3.74
N PRO A 134 17.32 -12.27 4.81
CA PRO A 134 16.58 -12.22 6.06
C PRO A 134 16.54 -10.83 6.71
N GLU A 135 17.50 -9.96 6.37
CA GLU A 135 17.63 -8.60 6.89
C GLU A 135 17.01 -7.56 5.97
N SER A 136 16.48 -7.95 4.81
CA SER A 136 15.89 -7.00 3.86
C SER A 136 14.61 -6.37 4.42
N CYS A 137 14.53 -5.04 4.34
CA CYS A 137 13.34 -4.29 4.70
C CYS A 137 12.20 -4.47 3.66
N PRO A 138 10.94 -4.17 4.02
CA PRO A 138 9.83 -4.26 3.09
C PRO A 138 10.00 -3.14 2.07
N PHE A 139 9.45 -3.36 0.89
CA PHE A 139 9.34 -2.30 -0.09
C PHE A 139 7.89 -2.18 -0.51
N ALA A 140 7.49 -0.95 -0.80
CA ALA A 140 6.21 -0.66 -1.41
C ALA A 140 6.42 -0.47 -2.91
N THR A 141 5.57 -1.11 -3.71
CA THR A 141 5.53 -0.92 -5.15
C THR A 141 4.16 -0.42 -5.55
N LEU A 142 4.13 0.68 -6.31
CA LEU A 142 2.91 1.17 -6.95
C LEU A 142 2.92 0.67 -8.39
N VAL A 143 1.86 -0.03 -8.78
CA VAL A 143 1.71 -0.55 -10.14
C VAL A 143 0.50 0.09 -10.79
N LEU A 144 0.74 0.85 -11.86
CA LEU A 144 -0.34 1.36 -12.72
C LEU A 144 -0.81 0.22 -13.62
N SER A 145 -1.81 -0.52 -13.15
CA SER A 145 -2.51 -1.48 -14.00
C SER A 145 -3.56 -0.73 -14.82
N ARG A 146 -3.25 -0.47 -16.10
CA ARG A 146 -4.33 -0.21 -17.05
C ARG A 146 -5.07 -1.52 -17.18
N LYS A 147 -6.23 -1.67 -16.54
CA LYS A 147 -7.17 -2.68 -17.00
C LYS A 147 -7.37 -2.36 -18.49
N PRO A 148 -7.05 -3.29 -19.43
CA PRO A 148 -7.51 -3.08 -20.79
C PRO A 148 -9.00 -2.81 -20.63
N LEU A 149 -9.46 -1.68 -21.16
CA LEU A 149 -10.89 -1.50 -21.36
C LEU A 149 -11.22 -2.71 -22.23
N LEU A 150 -11.79 -3.74 -21.60
CA LEU A 150 -12.62 -4.68 -22.32
C LEU A 150 -13.75 -3.79 -22.79
N ASP A 151 -13.50 -3.09 -23.90
CA ASP A 151 -14.51 -2.45 -24.69
C ASP A 151 -15.55 -3.54 -24.84
N ARG A 152 -16.66 -3.34 -24.13
CA ARG A 152 -17.90 -4.00 -24.47
C ARG A 152 -18.15 -3.60 -25.92
N PHE A 153 -17.66 -4.42 -26.84
CA PHE A 153 -18.33 -4.59 -28.11
C PHE A 153 -19.67 -5.22 -27.75
N GLU A 154 -20.62 -4.38 -27.37
CA GLU A 154 -22.02 -4.71 -27.49
C GLU A 154 -22.26 -4.83 -29.00
N VAL A 155 -22.07 -6.04 -29.53
CA VAL A 155 -22.52 -6.36 -30.88
C VAL A 155 -24.03 -6.34 -30.79
N ALA A 156 -24.64 -5.19 -31.09
CA ALA A 156 -26.08 -5.12 -31.29
C ALA A 156 -26.42 -6.14 -32.40
N PRO A 157 -27.38 -7.05 -32.19
CA PRO A 157 -27.85 -7.89 -33.28
C PRO A 157 -28.43 -6.98 -34.35
N VAL A 158 -27.92 -7.12 -35.58
CA VAL A 158 -28.58 -6.58 -36.77
C VAL A 158 -29.88 -7.38 -36.94
N ILE A 159 -31.02 -6.71 -36.78
CA ILE A 159 -32.34 -7.21 -37.15
C ILE A 159 -32.79 -6.41 -38.36
#